data_AF-A0A9D7E1F7-F1
#
_entry.id   AF-A0A9D7E1F7-F1
#
_cell.length_a   1.000
_cell.length_b   1.000
_cell.length_c   1.000
_cell.angle_alpha   90.00
_cell.angle_beta   90.00
_cell.angle_gamma   90.00
#
_symmetry.space_group_name_H-M   'P 1'
#
loop_
_entity.id
_entity.type
_entity.pdbx_description
1 polymer ?
#
loop_
_entity_poly.entity_id
_entity_poly.type
_entity_poly.pdbx_seq_one_letter_code
_entity_poly.pdbx_strand_id
1 'polypeptide(L)'
;MSTNRFRSLVVLPVGLLMFGLALAERDVVVNGERLSPRQLVDLYIAHCGTIPNGRYWLGKRSGIWGYEGNPKPQGHISDNCRRPGRRPSLSERGMLYSPGELLRQDSGARLPKIYREESEIGTTSQPHAPTLQELRP
;
A
#
# COMPACT_ATOMS: atom_id res chain seq x y z
N MET A 1 45.67 65.50 31.88
CA MET A 1 45.97 65.00 30.52
C MET A 1 45.16 63.73 30.29
N SER A 2 44.44 63.68 29.16
CA SER A 2 43.80 62.53 28.49
C SER A 2 42.69 61.73 29.21
N THR A 3 41.39 61.91 28.87
CA THR A 3 40.61 61.29 27.76
C THR A 3 40.46 59.77 27.93
N ASN A 4 39.32 59.10 27.79
CA ASN A 4 38.09 59.40 27.05
C ASN A 4 36.97 58.45 27.50
N ARG A 5 35.72 58.90 27.26
CA ARG A 5 34.48 58.15 27.42
C ARG A 5 34.32 57.14 26.28
N PHE A 6 33.89 55.91 26.55
CA PHE A 6 33.21 55.08 25.56
C PHE A 6 32.01 54.37 26.21
N ARG A 7 30.85 55.00 26.04
CA ARG A 7 29.55 54.34 26.06
C ARG A 7 29.53 53.39 24.88
N SER A 8 29.26 52.11 25.09
CA SER A 8 28.78 51.25 24.01
C SER A 8 27.71 50.29 24.55
N LEU A 9 26.46 50.75 24.43
CA LEU A 9 25.28 49.90 24.41
C LEU A 9 25.37 49.06 23.15
N VAL A 10 25.79 47.80 23.27
CA VAL A 10 25.64 46.85 22.16
C VAL A 10 24.19 46.40 22.15
N VAL A 11 23.49 46.91 21.15
CA VAL A 11 22.13 46.60 20.75
C VAL A 11 21.98 45.08 20.56
N LEU A 12 21.05 44.48 21.31
CA LEU A 12 20.52 43.15 21.06
C LEU A 12 20.05 43.05 19.60
N PRO A 13 20.49 42.06 18.79
CA PRO A 13 19.83 41.81 17.53
C PRO A 13 18.48 41.14 17.82
N VAL A 14 17.46 41.96 18.11
CA VAL A 14 16.05 41.56 17.98
C VAL A 14 15.75 41.50 16.49
N GLY A 15 16.33 40.52 15.83
CA GLY A 15 16.25 40.30 14.40
C GLY A 15 16.25 38.81 14.10
N LEU A 16 15.62 38.01 14.97
CA LEU A 16 15.26 36.65 14.65
C LEU A 16 14.14 36.74 13.61
N LEU A 17 14.56 36.83 12.36
CA LEU A 17 13.88 36.42 11.14
C LEU A 17 12.46 35.93 11.41
N MET A 18 11.50 36.83 11.26
CA MET A 18 10.12 36.51 10.92
C MET A 18 10.14 35.73 9.61
N PHE A 19 10.47 34.44 9.66
CA PHE A 19 10.18 33.49 8.60
C PHE A 19 8.66 33.35 8.59
N GLY A 20 8.00 34.26 7.86
CA GLY A 20 6.61 34.12 7.53
C GLY A 20 6.42 32.78 6.83
N LEU A 21 5.75 31.84 7.50
CA LEU A 21 5.18 30.66 6.87
C LEU A 21 4.16 31.14 5.85
N ALA A 22 4.61 31.40 4.63
CA ALA A 22 3.72 31.52 3.49
C ALA A 22 3.12 30.13 3.26
N LEU A 23 1.97 29.87 3.90
CA LEU A 23 1.15 28.71 3.58
C LEU A 23 0.69 28.91 2.14
N ALA A 24 1.35 28.23 1.20
CA ALA A 24 1.00 28.28 -0.20
C ALA A 24 -0.41 27.73 -0.38
N GLU A 25 -1.37 28.64 -0.53
CA GLU A 25 -2.75 28.28 -0.82
C GLU A 25 -2.81 27.53 -2.16
N ARG A 26 -3.49 26.39 -2.18
CA ARG A 26 -3.60 25.56 -3.38
C ARG A 26 -4.51 26.25 -4.39
N ASP A 27 -4.06 26.30 -5.64
CA ASP A 27 -4.81 26.87 -6.74
C ASP A 27 -5.18 25.78 -7.74
N VAL A 28 -6.28 25.09 -7.46
CA VAL A 28 -6.83 24.06 -8.34
C VAL A 28 -8.23 24.47 -8.72
N VAL A 29 -8.44 24.68 -10.01
CA VAL A 29 -9.73 25.03 -10.60
C VAL A 29 -10.21 23.84 -11.42
N VAL A 30 -11.43 23.37 -11.17
CA VAL A 30 -12.04 22.26 -11.91
C VAL A 30 -13.39 22.71 -12.43
N ASN A 31 -13.60 22.63 -13.75
CA ASN A 31 -14.82 23.09 -14.41
C ASN A 31 -15.16 24.56 -14.09
N GLY A 32 -14.14 25.42 -14.01
CA GLY A 32 -14.28 26.84 -13.69
C GLY A 32 -14.46 27.17 -12.20
N GLU A 33 -14.61 26.17 -11.33
CA GLU A 33 -14.76 26.35 -9.89
C GLU A 33 -13.43 26.13 -9.16
N ARG A 34 -13.00 27.11 -8.35
CA ARG A 34 -11.84 26.93 -7.46
C ARG A 34 -12.23 25.98 -6.33
N LEU A 35 -11.48 24.91 -6.16
CA LEU A 35 -11.77 23.92 -5.14
C LEU A 35 -11.39 24.42 -3.75
N SER A 36 -12.31 24.23 -2.80
CA SER A 36 -12.05 24.37 -1.37
C SER A 36 -11.09 23.28 -0.87
N PRO A 37 -10.47 23.47 0.32
CA PRO A 37 -9.59 22.45 0.92
C PRO A 37 -10.26 21.08 1.06
N ARG A 38 -11.56 21.03 1.36
CA ARG A 38 -12.30 19.78 1.49
C ARG A 38 -12.47 19.06 0.15
N GLN A 39 -12.87 19.79 -0.90
CA GLN A 39 -13.00 19.24 -2.24
C GLN A 39 -11.64 18.76 -2.80
N LEU A 40 -10.55 19.44 -2.45
CA LEU A 40 -9.19 19.00 -2.80
C LEU A 40 -8.84 17.65 -2.17
N VAL A 41 -9.23 17.41 -0.91
CA VAL A 41 -9.04 16.11 -0.25
C VAL A 41 -9.79 15.01 -0.98
N ASP A 42 -11.06 15.24 -1.30
CA ASP A 42 -11.88 14.27 -2.05
C ASP A 42 -11.24 13.96 -3.42
N LEU A 43 -10.72 14.99 -4.09
CA LEU A 43 -10.04 14.84 -5.37
C LEU A 43 -8.71 14.07 -5.25
N TYR A 44 -7.94 14.28 -4.19
CA TYR A 44 -6.72 13.50 -3.92
C TYR A 44 -7.01 12.03 -3.66
N ILE A 45 -8.10 11.72 -2.96
CA ILE A 45 -8.54 10.33 -2.73
C ILE A 45 -8.93 9.70 -4.07
N ALA A 46 -9.72 10.39 -4.89
CA ALA A 46 -10.13 9.90 -6.21
C ALA A 46 -8.95 9.70 -7.17
N HIS A 47 -7.92 10.56 -7.07
CA HIS A 47 -6.71 10.50 -7.89
C HIS A 47 -5.60 9.60 -7.31
N CYS A 48 -5.71 9.18 -6.05
CA CYS A 48 -4.66 8.49 -5.30
C CYS A 48 -3.29 9.19 -5.39
N GLY A 49 -3.27 10.52 -5.39
CA GLY A 49 -2.05 11.29 -5.58
C GLY A 49 -2.26 12.79 -5.47
N THR A 50 -1.15 13.53 -5.46
CA THR A 50 -1.15 14.99 -5.41
C THR A 50 -1.49 15.57 -6.78
N ILE A 51 -2.34 16.60 -6.80
CA ILE A 51 -2.77 17.25 -8.03
C ILE A 51 -2.10 18.62 -8.11
N PRO A 52 -1.29 18.91 -9.14
CA PRO A 52 -0.64 20.21 -9.31
C PRO A 52 -1.63 21.37 -9.39
N ASN A 53 -1.20 22.55 -8.98
CA ASN A 53 -1.97 23.78 -9.21
C ASN A 53 -2.21 23.96 -10.72
N GLY A 54 -3.42 24.41 -11.08
CA GLY A 54 -3.81 24.55 -12.47
C GLY A 54 -5.32 24.53 -12.67
N ARG A 55 -5.72 24.64 -13.94
CA ARG A 55 -7.14 24.63 -14.34
C ARG A 55 -7.42 23.40 -15.19
N TYR A 56 -8.49 22.69 -14.85
CA TYR A 56 -8.84 21.39 -15.39
C TYR A 56 -10.32 21.35 -15.73
N TRP A 57 -10.67 20.48 -16.68
CA TRP A 57 -12.04 20.00 -16.84
C TRP A 57 -12.11 18.56 -16.35
N LEU A 58 -13.24 18.20 -15.74
CA LEU A 58 -13.52 16.86 -15.23
C LEU A 58 -14.95 16.46 -15.56
N GLY A 59 -15.09 15.40 -16.35
CA GLY A 59 -16.37 14.76 -16.61
C GLY A 59 -16.86 14.00 -15.38
N LYS A 60 -17.73 14.63 -14.56
CA LYS A 60 -18.21 14.05 -13.29
C LYS A 60 -18.79 12.63 -13.41
N ARG A 61 -19.38 12.28 -14.56
CA ARG A 61 -19.93 10.94 -14.83
C ARG A 61 -18.90 9.95 -15.38
N SER A 62 -18.01 10.40 -16.25
CA SER A 62 -17.05 9.53 -16.93
C SER A 62 -15.72 9.38 -16.18
N GLY A 63 -15.44 10.27 -15.22
CA GLY A 63 -14.14 10.35 -14.54
C GLY A 63 -12.99 10.80 -15.43
N ILE A 64 -13.26 11.14 -16.70
CA ILE A 64 -12.26 11.60 -17.66
C ILE A 64 -11.93 13.06 -17.37
N TRP A 65 -10.65 13.39 -17.40
CA TRP A 65 -10.17 14.75 -17.12
C TRP A 65 -9.18 15.24 -18.18
N GLY A 66 -8.97 16.56 -18.19
CA GLY A 66 -7.91 17.19 -18.93
C GLY A 66 -7.68 18.64 -18.51
N TYR A 67 -6.74 19.32 -19.18
CA TYR A 67 -6.47 20.74 -18.95
C TYR A 67 -7.58 21.61 -19.54
N GLU A 68 -7.99 22.64 -18.81
CA GLU A 68 -9.01 23.59 -19.30
C GLU A 68 -8.57 24.24 -20.63
N GLY A 69 -9.51 24.39 -21.56
CA GLY A 69 -9.23 24.90 -22.92
C GLY A 69 -8.62 23.89 -23.88
N ASN A 70 -8.17 22.71 -23.41
CA ASN A 70 -7.69 21.63 -24.26
C ASN A 70 -8.77 20.54 -24.39
N PRO A 71 -9.30 20.27 -25.60
CA PRO A 71 -10.33 19.25 -25.79
C PRO A 71 -9.80 17.82 -25.65
N LYS A 72 -8.47 17.61 -25.66
CA LYS A 72 -7.87 16.29 -25.57
C LYS A 72 -7.86 15.79 -24.11
N PRO A 73 -8.47 14.63 -23.82
CA PRO A 73 -8.37 13.99 -22.50
C PRO A 73 -6.94 13.67 -22.12
N GLN A 74 -6.62 13.80 -20.82
CA GLN A 74 -5.33 13.41 -20.25
C GLN A 74 -5.38 12.03 -19.59
N GLY A 75 -6.56 11.59 -19.13
CA GLY A 75 -6.75 10.25 -18.58
C GLY A 75 -8.05 10.12 -17.79
N HIS A 76 -8.16 9.05 -17.03
CA HIS A 76 -9.20 8.83 -16.04
C HIS A 76 -8.67 9.20 -14.64
N ILE A 77 -9.52 9.77 -13.79
CA ILE A 77 -9.09 10.29 -12.49
C ILE A 77 -8.43 9.23 -11.61
N SER A 78 -8.93 7.98 -11.66
CA SER A 78 -8.41 6.85 -10.88
C SER A 78 -7.21 6.12 -11.48
N ASP A 79 -6.67 6.56 -12.62
CA ASP A 79 -5.54 5.86 -13.27
C ASP A 79 -4.32 5.73 -12.35
N ASN A 80 -4.09 6.74 -11.51
CA ASN A 80 -2.96 6.76 -10.59
C ASN A 80 -3.18 5.85 -9.35
N CYS A 81 -4.43 5.44 -9.06
CA CYS A 81 -4.73 4.43 -8.04
C CYS A 81 -4.27 3.03 -8.45
N ARG A 82 -4.19 2.77 -9.76
CA ARG A 82 -3.86 1.46 -10.31
C ARG A 82 -2.35 1.30 -10.56
N ARG A 83 -1.53 2.31 -10.25
CA ARG A 83 -0.07 2.23 -10.44
C ARG A 83 0.51 1.13 -9.56
N PRO A 84 1.29 0.20 -10.14
CA PRO A 84 1.57 -1.11 -9.55
C PRO A 84 2.72 -1.03 -8.55
N GLY A 85 2.41 -0.71 -7.29
CA GLY A 85 3.28 -1.08 -6.16
C GLY A 85 3.07 -2.54 -5.72
N ARG A 86 1.92 -3.13 -6.03
CA ARG A 86 1.58 -4.50 -5.64
C ARG A 86 1.93 -5.46 -6.77
N ARG A 87 3.22 -5.79 -6.90
CA ARG A 87 3.59 -7.04 -7.56
C ARG A 87 2.93 -8.16 -6.76
N PRO A 88 2.08 -9.00 -7.36
CA PRO A 88 1.52 -10.13 -6.64
C PRO A 88 2.68 -10.93 -6.05
N SER A 89 2.56 -11.26 -4.78
CA SER A 89 3.51 -12.09 -4.06
C SER A 89 3.78 -13.39 -4.84
N LEU A 90 4.92 -14.02 -4.61
CA LEU A 90 5.23 -15.30 -5.26
C LEU A 90 4.12 -16.34 -5.02
N SER A 91 3.47 -16.30 -3.85
CA SER A 91 2.32 -17.15 -3.52
C SER A 91 1.06 -16.80 -4.32
N GLU A 92 0.73 -15.51 -4.47
CA GLU A 92 -0.37 -15.07 -5.34
C GLU A 92 -0.12 -15.42 -6.81
N ARG A 93 1.15 -15.60 -7.20
CA ARG A 93 1.56 -16.08 -8.53
C ARG A 93 1.66 -17.60 -8.64
N GLY A 94 1.33 -18.36 -7.60
CA GLY A 94 1.38 -19.82 -7.61
C GLY A 94 2.79 -20.41 -7.69
N MET A 95 3.84 -19.65 -7.35
CA MET A 95 5.24 -20.09 -7.44
C MET A 95 5.82 -20.64 -6.12
N LEU A 96 5.06 -20.61 -5.02
CA LEU A 96 5.49 -21.16 -3.73
C LEU A 96 4.52 -22.23 -3.23
N TYR A 97 3.30 -21.85 -2.84
CA TYR A 97 2.24 -22.76 -2.39
C TYR A 97 0.88 -22.10 -2.61
N SER A 98 -0.18 -22.89 -2.87
CA SER A 98 -1.54 -22.34 -2.94
C SER A 98 -2.09 -22.10 -1.54
N PRO A 99 -2.71 -20.93 -1.25
CA PRO A 99 -3.43 -20.73 0.01
C PRO A 99 -4.53 -21.79 0.15
N GLY A 100 -4.34 -22.74 1.08
CA GLY A 100 -5.22 -23.90 1.27
C GLY A 100 -4.53 -25.26 1.16
N GLU A 101 -3.34 -25.32 0.54
CA GLU A 101 -2.55 -26.55 0.46
C GLU A 101 -1.99 -26.94 1.84
N LEU A 102 -1.52 -25.96 2.62
CA LEU A 102 -1.02 -26.17 3.98
C LEU A 102 -2.07 -26.72 4.95
N LEU A 103 -3.36 -26.43 4.73
CA LEU A 103 -4.46 -26.93 5.57
C LEU A 103 -4.95 -28.32 5.15
N ARG A 104 -4.61 -28.76 3.94
CA ARG A 104 -4.97 -30.08 3.40
C ARG A 104 -3.88 -31.13 3.69
N GLN A 105 -2.64 -30.69 3.92
CA GLN A 105 -1.50 -31.56 4.21
C GLN A 105 -1.71 -32.42 5.47
N ASP A 106 -2.49 -31.94 6.45
CA ASP A 106 -2.79 -32.65 7.70
C ASP A 106 -3.81 -33.79 7.55
N SER A 107 -4.46 -33.93 6.39
CA SER A 107 -5.53 -34.93 6.17
C SER A 107 -5.10 -36.18 5.40
N GLY A 108 -3.80 -36.36 5.09
CA GLY A 108 -3.38 -37.59 4.39
C GLY A 108 -2.04 -37.56 3.69
N ALA A 109 -1.00 -36.97 4.29
CA ALA A 109 0.35 -37.11 3.78
C ALA A 109 0.85 -38.57 3.95
N ARG A 110 0.61 -39.42 2.95
CA ARG A 110 1.46 -40.59 2.68
C ARG A 110 2.83 -40.04 2.30
N LEU A 111 3.74 -40.04 3.28
CA LEU A 111 5.13 -39.65 3.10
C LEU A 111 5.72 -40.33 1.85
N PRO A 112 6.50 -39.61 1.02
CA PRO A 112 7.24 -40.25 -0.06
C PRO A 112 8.19 -41.30 0.54
N LYS A 113 8.16 -42.51 -0.01
CA LYS A 113 9.08 -43.60 0.35
C LYS A 113 10.51 -43.21 -0.04
N ILE A 114 11.20 -42.47 0.82
CA ILE A 114 12.65 -42.28 0.76
C ILE A 114 13.25 -42.72 2.09
N TYR A 115 13.02 -43.99 2.45
CA TYR A 115 13.94 -44.76 3.27
C TYR A 115 13.98 -46.17 2.67
N ARG A 116 15.06 -46.41 1.93
CA ARG A 116 15.44 -47.70 1.36
C ARG A 116 16.18 -48.46 2.46
N GLU A 117 15.51 -49.48 2.98
CA GLU A 117 16.01 -50.80 3.41
C GLU A 117 17.41 -50.91 4.04
N GLU A 118 17.43 -51.22 5.34
CA GLU A 118 18.39 -52.04 6.12
C GLU A 118 17.95 -51.88 7.60
N SER A 119 17.79 -52.87 8.48
CA SER A 119 18.23 -54.25 8.53
C SER A 119 17.34 -55.02 9.55
N GLU A 120 17.24 -56.32 9.35
CA GLU A 120 16.55 -57.31 10.16
C GLU A 120 17.08 -57.37 11.60
N ILE A 121 16.22 -57.28 12.64
CA ILE A 121 16.35 -58.11 13.86
C ILE A 121 15.03 -58.14 14.68
N GLY A 122 14.50 -59.33 14.96
CA GLY A 122 13.95 -59.65 16.29
C GLY A 122 12.42 -59.62 16.52
N THR A 123 11.81 -60.81 16.41
CA THR A 123 11.04 -61.48 17.49
C THR A 123 9.76 -60.83 18.08
N THR A 124 8.63 -61.54 17.86
CA THR A 124 7.49 -61.78 18.80
C THR A 124 6.72 -60.54 19.30
N SER A 125 5.41 -60.38 19.07
CA SER A 125 4.31 -61.26 19.49
C SER A 125 2.99 -60.79 18.85
N GLN A 126 2.13 -61.70 18.42
CA GLN A 126 0.70 -61.45 18.27
C GLN A 126 0.04 -61.26 19.65
N PRO A 127 -1.06 -60.50 19.75
CA PRO A 127 -2.33 -61.20 19.91
C PRO A 127 -3.54 -60.57 19.19
N HIS A 128 -4.34 -61.47 18.61
CA HIS A 128 -5.80 -61.54 18.59
C HIS A 128 -6.67 -60.40 18.00
N ALA A 129 -7.40 -60.79 16.94
CA ALA A 129 -8.59 -60.14 16.38
C ALA A 129 -9.80 -60.19 17.35
N PRO A 130 -10.89 -59.46 17.05
CA PRO A 130 -11.95 -60.15 16.34
C PRO A 130 -12.61 -59.38 15.18
N THR A 131 -12.98 -60.21 14.21
CA THR A 131 -13.82 -60.07 13.02
C THR A 131 -15.09 -59.25 13.21
N LEU A 132 -15.34 -58.25 12.35
CA LEU A 132 -16.66 -57.68 12.09
C LEU A 132 -17.16 -58.13 10.70
N GLN A 133 -17.67 -59.37 10.66
CA GLN A 133 -18.51 -59.90 9.61
C GLN A 133 -19.63 -60.68 10.30
N GLU A 134 -20.67 -59.94 10.67
CA GLU A 134 -22.08 -60.35 10.79
C GLU A 134 -22.72 -59.09 11.40
N LEU A 135 -23.43 -58.26 10.67
CA LEU A 135 -24.87 -58.40 10.50
C LEU A 135 -25.32 -57.36 9.47
N ARG A 136 -25.81 -57.85 8.34
CA ARG A 136 -26.80 -57.21 7.47
C ARG A 136 -27.80 -58.32 7.13
N PRO A 137 -29.10 -58.08 6.92
CA PRO A 137 -29.92 -56.88 7.13
C PRO A 137 -30.76 -56.90 8.41
#